data_AF-A0A829MF00-F1
#
_entry.id   AF-A0A829MF00-F1
#
_cell.length_a   1.000
_cell.length_b   1.000
_cell.length_c   1.000
_cell.angle_alpha   90.00
_cell.angle_beta   90.00
_cell.angle_gamma   90.00
#
_symmetry.space_group_name_H-M   'P 1'
#
loop_
_entity.id
_entity.type
_entity.pdbx_description
1 polymer ?
#
loop_
_entity_poly.entity_id
_entity_poly.type
_entity_poly.pdbx_seq_one_letter_code
_entity_poly.pdbx_strand_id
1 'polypeptide(L)' 'MLLAAGLTRMQDRGHLDRHEDPHRLAATVLATLQGGMLMGRATMDITVLRDSLEMALDSIRHKLRD' A
#
# COMPACT_ATOMS: atom_id res chain seq x y z
N MET A 1 -11.55 5.16 -6.33
CA MET A 1 -11.12 4.29 -5.22
C MET A 1 -10.62 5.16 -4.06
N LEU A 2 -11.06 4.92 -2.82
CA LEU A 2 -10.80 5.82 -1.68
C LEU A 2 -9.31 5.98 -1.35
N LEU A 3 -8.52 4.89 -1.42
CA LEU A 3 -7.09 4.92 -1.13
C LEU A 3 -6.30 5.77 -2.14
N ALA A 4 -6.57 5.63 -3.44
CA ALA A 4 -5.94 6.48 -4.47
C ALA A 4 -6.25 7.97 -4.22
N ALA A 5 -7.49 8.31 -3.89
CA ALA A 5 -7.86 9.68 -3.54
C ALA A 5 -7.15 10.19 -2.28
N GLY A 6 -6.89 9.33 -1.29
CA GLY A 6 -6.07 9.66 -0.12
C GLY A 6 -4.62 9.97 -0.51
N LEU A 7 -4.02 9.11 -1.33
CA LEU A 7 -2.64 9.27 -1.82
C LEU A 7 -2.48 10.50 -2.72
N THR A 8 -3.46 10.82 -3.57
CA THR A 8 -3.49 12.06 -4.36
C THR A 8 -3.48 13.27 -3.44
N ARG A 9 -4.32 13.31 -2.39
CA ARG A 9 -4.29 14.43 -1.42
C ARG A 9 -2.98 14.53 -0.66
N MET A 10 -2.31 13.41 -0.38
CA MET A 10 -0.97 13.43 0.23
C MET A 10 0.07 14.03 -0.73
N GLN A 11 -0.01 13.69 -2.02
CA GLN A 11 0.85 14.25 -3.06
C GLN A 11 0.58 15.75 -3.28
N ASP A 12 -0.69 16.16 -3.33
CA ASP A 12 -1.09 17.56 -3.48
C ASP A 12 -0.57 18.42 -2.32
N ARG A 13 -0.46 17.85 -1.12
CA ARG A 13 0.11 18.49 0.08
C ARG A 13 1.64 18.41 0.15
N GLY A 14 2.28 17.72 -0.80
CA GLY A 14 3.73 17.56 -0.87
C GLY A 14 4.31 16.47 0.04
N HIS A 15 3.48 15.64 0.69
CA HIS A 15 3.94 14.55 1.54
C HIS A 15 4.42 13.32 0.74
N LEU A 16 3.89 13.14 -0.48
CA LEU A 16 4.33 12.10 -1.42
C LEU A 16 5.19 12.75 -2.51
N ASP A 17 6.20 12.04 -3.02
CA ASP A 17 6.96 12.49 -4.18
C ASP A 17 6.02 12.76 -5.38
N ARG A 18 6.23 13.89 -6.07
CA ARG A 18 5.45 14.35 -7.23
C ARG A 18 5.55 13.45 -8.46
N HIS A 19 6.56 12.58 -8.53
CA HIS A 19 6.77 11.64 -9.65
C HIS A 19 6.05 10.32 -9.44
N GLU A 20 5.51 10.08 -8.24
CA GLU A 20 4.75 8.87 -7.96
C GLU A 20 3.37 8.93 -8.59
N ASP A 21 2.85 7.77 -8.98
CA ASP A 21 1.48 7.63 -9.44
C ASP A 21 0.61 7.13 -8.27
N PRO A 22 -0.27 7.99 -7.70
CA PRO A 22 -1.13 7.61 -6.59
C PRO A 22 -2.06 6.43 -6.90
N HIS A 23 -2.50 6.28 -8.16
CA HIS A 23 -3.37 5.17 -8.56
C HIS A 23 -2.59 3.85 -8.59
N ARG A 24 -1.37 3.88 -9.15
CA ARG A 24 -0.50 2.70 -9.17
C ARG A 24 -0.10 2.28 -7.76
N LEU A 25 0.26 3.23 -6.91
CA LEU A 25 0.62 2.94 -5.51
C LEU A 25 -0.58 2.34 -4.74
N ALA A 26 -1.78 2.88 -4.94
CA ALA A 26 -3.00 2.33 -4.35
C ALA A 26 -3.30 0.89 -4.84
N ALA A 27 -3.09 0.62 -6.12
CA ALA A 27 -3.26 -0.71 -6.69
C ALA A 27 -2.24 -1.70 -6.12
N THR A 28 -0.97 -1.30 -5.97
CA THR A 28 0.07 -2.11 -5.33
C THR A 28 -0.32 -2.47 -3.90
N VAL A 29 -0.73 -1.48 -3.09
CA VAL A 29 -1.18 -1.72 -1.70
C VAL A 29 -2.32 -2.73 -1.65
N LEU A 30 -3.34 -2.55 -2.49
CA LEU A 30 -4.46 -3.49 -2.54
C LEU A 30 -4.05 -4.88 -3.01
N ALA A 31 -3.16 -4.99 -3.99
CA ALA A 31 -2.67 -6.27 -4.50
C ALA A 31 -1.90 -7.02 -3.41
N THR A 32 -1.03 -6.34 -2.67
CA THR A 32 -0.27 -6.91 -1.55
C THR A 32 -1.21 -7.43 -0.46
N LEU A 33 -2.22 -6.65 -0.05
CA LEU A 33 -3.19 -7.08 0.95
C LEU A 33 -4.04 -8.26 0.47
N GLN A 34 -4.48 -8.25 -0.78
CA GLN A 34 -5.27 -9.35 -1.36
C GLN A 34 -4.46 -10.63 -1.46
N GLY A 35 -3.19 -10.54 -1.89
CA GLY A 35 -2.26 -11.67 -1.89
C GLY A 35 -2.02 -12.23 -0.49
N GLY A 36 -1.78 -11.35 0.49
CA GLY A 36 -1.62 -11.73 1.90
C GLY A 36 -2.84 -12.44 2.49
N MET A 37 -4.05 -11.94 2.20
CA MET A 37 -5.29 -12.60 2.63
C MET A 37 -5.52 -13.95 1.96
N LEU A 38 -5.12 -14.11 0.70
CA LEU A 38 -5.19 -15.39 0.00
C LEU A 38 -4.22 -16.39 0.65
N MET A 39 -2.96 -15.99 0.81
CA MET A 39 -1.92 -16.85 1.36
C MET A 39 -2.19 -17.21 2.82
N GLY A 40 -2.56 -16.25 3.68
CA GLY A 40 -2.86 -16.54 5.08
C GLY A 40 -4.03 -17.52 5.27
N ARG A 41 -5.02 -17.52 4.36
CA ARG A 41 -6.08 -18.54 4.34
C ARG A 41 -5.58 -19.89 3.86
N ALA A 42 -4.77 -19.91 2.80
CA ALA A 42 -4.21 -21.14 2.25
C ALA A 42 -3.27 -21.85 3.25
N THR A 43 -2.53 -21.09 4.04
CA THR A 43 -1.57 -21.61 5.04
C THR A 43 -2.16 -21.74 6.44
N MET A 44 -3.38 -21.24 6.68
CA MET A 44 -3.95 -21.06 8.03
C MET A 44 -3.01 -20.31 8.98
N ASP A 45 -2.29 -19.32 8.45
CA ASP A 45 -1.31 -18.52 9.18
C ASP A 45 -1.62 -17.02 9.05
N ILE A 46 -2.02 -16.42 10.17
CA ILE A 46 -2.36 -15.00 10.24
C ILE A 46 -1.12 -14.09 10.11
N THR A 47 0.08 -14.60 10.37
CA THR A 47 1.32 -13.80 10.27
C THR A 47 1.55 -13.34 8.83
N VAL A 48 1.18 -14.14 7.84
CA VAL A 48 1.30 -13.78 6.42
C VAL A 48 0.51 -12.51 6.07
N LEU A 49 -0.67 -12.32 6.68
CA LEU A 49 -1.45 -11.09 6.48
C LEU A 49 -0.80 -9.89 7.17
N ARG A 50 -0.21 -10.08 8.35
CA ARG A 50 0.55 -9.04 9.06
C ARG A 50 1.73 -8.57 8.23
N ASP A 51 2.54 -9.49 7.74
CA ASP A 51 3.74 -9.19 6.95
C ASP A 51 3.36 -8.48 5.64
N SER A 52 2.25 -8.89 5.04
CA SER A 52 1.71 -8.24 3.83
C SER A 52 1.23 -6.81 4.09
N LEU A 53 0.64 -6.54 5.26
CA LEU A 53 0.29 -5.19 5.66
C LEU A 53 1.53 -4.32 5.87
N GLU A 54 2.56 -4.86 6.53
CA GLU A 54 3.84 -4.17 6.73
C GLU A 54 4.49 -3.81 5.39
N MET A 55 4.56 -4.76 4.45
CA MET A 55 5.05 -4.50 3.08
C MET A 55 4.22 -3.44 2.34
N ALA A 56 2.90 -3.46 2.49
CA ALA A 56 2.03 -2.46 1.88
C ALA A 56 2.30 -1.06 2.46
N LEU A 57 2.50 -0.94 3.77
CA LEU A 57 2.84 0.33 4.42
C LEU A 57 4.23 0.81 3.99
N ASP A 58 5.20 -0.09 3.91
CA ASP A 58 6.55 0.24 3.47
C ASP A 58 6.57 0.72 2.02
N SER A 59 5.71 0.17 1.15
CA SER A 59 5.57 0.66 -0.22
C SER A 59 5.14 2.14 -0.30
N ILE A 60 4.41 2.65 0.69
CA ILE A 60 4.05 4.07 0.79
C ILE A 60 5.19 4.85 1.43
N ARG A 61 5.77 4.35 2.53
CA ARG A 61 6.84 5.04 3.28
C ARG A 61 8.04 5.37 2.42
N HIS A 62 8.48 4.44 1.56
CA HIS A 62 9.60 4.66 0.64
C HIS A 62 9.35 5.77 -0.39
N LYS A 63 8.11 6.24 -0.51
CA LYS A 63 7.67 7.25 -1.48
C LYS A 63 7.33 8.59 -0.83
N LEU A 64 7.42 8.66 0.50
CA LEU A 64 7.24 9.90 1.23
C LEU A 64 8.43 10.83 1.01
N ARG A 65 8.18 12.13 1.09
CA ARG A 65 9.22 13.15 1.19
C ARG A 65 9.52 13.44 2.66
N ASP A 66 10.79 13.65 2.96
CA ASP A 66 11.30 14.18 4.23
C ASP A 66 10.83 15.63 4.50
#